data_AF-A0A0F9BQ25-F1
#
_entry.id   AF-A0A0F9BQ25-F1
#
_cell.length_a   1.000
_cell.length_b   1.000
_cell.length_c   1.000
_cell.angle_alpha   90.00
_cell.angle_beta   90.00
_cell.angle_gamma   90.00
#
_symmetry.space_group_name_H-M   'P 1'
#
loop_
_entity.id
_entity.type
_entity.pdbx_description
1 polymer ?
#
loop_
_entity_poly.entity_id
_entity_poly.type
_entity_poly.pdbx_seq_one_letter_code
_entity_poly.pdbx_strand_id
1 'polypeptide(L)'
;MFSFDFQVDHDILEAWHDAIFQSPQTTRVFIEVAVLGDVQRKVQAVDVYPGPVVYPIEWTSEAQRRFYFAVVAQRDNDGNIIPYERRGTFFDDVTVELDPLSLNLMIANPNPVARYVIGDDQQKFHANTGWRNPSEQYLDILIEAQDEIINAWYFIIDHRNLR
;
A
#
# COMPACT_ATOMS: atom_id res chain seq x y z
N MET A 1 -8.14 -4.40 7.99
CA MET A 1 -6.68 -4.53 7.93
C MET A 1 -6.31 -5.24 6.64
N PHE A 2 -5.35 -4.69 5.91
CA PHE A 2 -4.63 -5.38 4.84
C PHE A 2 -3.13 -5.23 5.10
N SER A 3 -2.33 -6.17 4.58
CA SER A 3 -0.88 -6.04 4.43
C SER A 3 -0.46 -6.60 3.09
N PHE A 4 0.54 -5.96 2.48
CA PHE A 4 1.35 -6.54 1.43
C PHE A 4 2.75 -6.70 1.99
N ASP A 5 3.23 -7.92 1.99
CA ASP A 5 4.53 -8.30 2.53
C ASP A 5 5.40 -8.76 1.36
N PHE A 6 6.60 -8.19 1.28
CA PHE A 6 7.57 -8.57 0.27
C PHE A 6 8.88 -8.98 0.94
N GLN A 7 9.37 -10.15 0.56
CA GLN A 7 10.66 -10.67 0.99
C GLN A 7 11.57 -10.79 -0.23
N VAL A 8 12.74 -10.18 -0.15
CA VAL A 8 13.76 -10.27 -1.22
C VAL A 8 14.33 -11.69 -1.32
N ASP A 9 14.91 -12.01 -2.48
CA ASP A 9 15.53 -13.31 -2.73
C ASP A 9 16.69 -13.61 -1.76
N HIS A 10 16.93 -14.90 -1.53
CA HIS A 10 17.86 -15.37 -0.50
C HIS A 10 19.31 -14.94 -0.74
N ASP A 11 19.76 -14.91 -2.00
CA ASP A 11 21.10 -14.46 -2.39
C ASP A 11 21.30 -12.97 -2.09
N ILE A 12 20.27 -12.14 -2.31
CA ILE A 12 20.27 -10.73 -1.93
C ILE A 12 20.35 -10.60 -0.40
N LEU A 13 19.61 -11.41 0.36
CA LEU A 13 19.66 -11.41 1.84
C LEU A 13 21.06 -11.74 2.36
N GLU A 14 21.70 -12.77 1.81
CA GLU A 14 23.06 -13.14 2.21
C GLU A 14 24.05 -12.00 1.93
N ALA A 15 24.00 -11.46 0.72
CA ALA A 15 24.90 -10.39 0.31
C ALA A 15 24.63 -9.07 1.07
N TRP A 16 23.39 -8.86 1.50
CA TRP A 16 22.99 -7.76 2.35
C TRP A 16 23.48 -7.90 3.80
N HIS A 17 23.38 -9.10 4.38
CA HIS A 17 23.96 -9.37 5.70
C HIS A 17 25.45 -9.03 5.72
N ASP A 18 26.19 -9.46 4.71
CA ASP A 18 27.61 -9.11 4.56
C ASP A 18 27.82 -7.59 4.48
N ALA A 19 26.96 -6.88 3.75
CA ALA A 19 27.02 -5.42 3.65
C ALA A 19 26.78 -4.74 5.01
N ILE A 20 25.83 -5.23 5.82
CA ILE A 20 25.56 -4.71 7.17
C ILE A 20 26.77 -4.92 8.07
N PHE A 21 27.33 -6.14 8.12
CA PHE A 21 28.46 -6.43 8.99
C PHE A 21 29.69 -5.58 8.65
N GLN A 22 29.94 -5.37 7.36
CA GLN A 22 31.11 -4.65 6.89
C GLN A 22 30.96 -3.12 6.93
N SER A 23 29.75 -2.56 6.82
CA SER A 23 29.52 -1.10 6.85
C SER A 23 28.15 -0.73 7.42
N PRO A 24 27.88 -1.03 8.71
CA PRO A 24 26.53 -1.00 9.28
C PRO A 24 25.86 0.38 9.19
N GLN A 25 26.60 1.46 9.40
CA GLN A 25 26.05 2.81 9.34
C GLN A 25 25.68 3.24 7.91
N THR A 26 26.57 2.99 6.94
CA THR A 26 26.31 3.33 5.52
C THR A 26 25.12 2.56 4.99
N THR A 27 25.12 1.24 5.23
CA THR A 27 24.09 0.31 4.80
C THR A 27 22.73 0.67 5.41
N ARG A 28 22.71 0.99 6.72
CA ARG A 28 21.49 1.44 7.41
C ARG A 28 20.96 2.76 6.87
N VAL A 29 21.80 3.80 6.76
CA VAL A 29 21.39 5.12 6.27
C VAL A 29 20.85 5.01 4.86
N PHE A 30 21.49 4.21 4.00
CA PHE A 30 21.01 4.00 2.64
C PHE A 30 19.62 3.36 2.62
N ILE A 31 19.40 2.28 3.39
CA ILE A 31 18.08 1.63 3.40
C ILE A 31 16.99 2.51 4.02
N GLU A 32 17.27 3.12 5.17
CA GLU A 32 16.28 3.91 5.89
C GLU A 32 15.92 5.20 5.13
N VAL A 33 16.89 5.81 4.43
CA VAL A 33 16.68 7.10 3.77
C VAL A 33 16.32 6.94 2.30
N ALA A 34 17.04 6.11 1.54
CA ALA A 34 16.81 5.98 0.11
C ALA A 34 15.61 5.09 -0.16
N VAL A 35 15.65 3.83 0.29
CA VAL A 35 14.60 2.85 -0.02
C VAL A 35 13.31 3.17 0.73
N LEU A 36 13.35 3.22 2.06
CA LEU A 36 12.14 3.47 2.85
C LEU A 36 11.55 4.86 2.56
N GLY A 37 12.39 5.88 2.40
CA GLY A 37 11.95 7.23 2.06
C GLY A 37 11.33 7.35 0.67
N ASP A 38 11.87 6.65 -0.35
CA ASP A 38 11.26 6.58 -1.67
C ASP A 38 9.91 5.86 -1.63
N VAL A 39 9.85 4.68 -1.01
CA VAL A 39 8.61 3.90 -0.89
C VAL A 39 7.54 4.70 -0.17
N GLN A 40 7.85 5.35 0.95
CA GLN A 40 6.91 6.20 1.68
C GLN A 40 6.36 7.32 0.80
N ARG A 41 7.21 7.98 0.02
CA ARG A 41 6.78 9.03 -0.92
C ARG A 41 5.89 8.47 -2.02
N LYS A 42 6.21 7.30 -2.58
CA LYS A 42 5.39 6.66 -3.62
C LYS A 42 4.03 6.22 -3.06
N VAL A 43 4.00 5.65 -1.87
CA VAL A 43 2.76 5.26 -1.17
C VAL A 43 1.88 6.47 -0.92
N GLN A 44 2.43 7.59 -0.44
CA GLN A 44 1.71 8.86 -0.29
C GLN A 44 1.21 9.45 -1.62
N ALA A 45 1.80 9.06 -2.75
CA ALA A 45 1.33 9.48 -4.07
C ALA A 45 0.15 8.63 -4.59
N VAL A 46 -0.13 7.47 -3.96
CA VAL A 46 -1.31 6.63 -4.26
C VAL A 46 -2.61 7.30 -3.80
N ASP A 47 -2.52 8.39 -3.01
CA ASP A 47 -3.57 9.22 -2.41
C ASP A 47 -4.61 9.85 -3.37
N VAL A 48 -4.70 9.40 -4.62
CA VAL A 48 -5.73 9.85 -5.55
C VAL A 48 -7.07 9.26 -5.11
N TYR A 49 -7.74 10.00 -4.21
CA TYR A 49 -9.15 9.81 -3.96
C TYR A 49 -9.90 9.87 -5.28
N PRO A 50 -10.76 8.88 -5.54
CA PRO A 50 -11.49 8.87 -6.78
C PRO A 50 -12.51 10.00 -6.80
N GLY A 51 -12.80 10.45 -8.02
CA GLY A 51 -13.84 11.43 -8.28
C GLY A 51 -15.22 10.99 -7.80
N PRO A 52 -16.25 11.83 -8.03
CA PRO A 52 -17.62 11.53 -7.63
C PRO A 52 -18.08 10.14 -8.10
N VAL A 53 -18.92 9.51 -7.29
CA VAL A 53 -19.59 8.24 -7.64
C VAL A 53 -20.30 8.39 -8.98
N VAL A 54 -20.01 7.50 -9.93
CA VAL A 54 -20.75 7.40 -11.18
C VAL A 54 -21.87 6.37 -11.00
N TYR A 55 -23.09 6.76 -11.37
CA TYR A 55 -24.26 5.90 -11.33
C TYR A 55 -24.54 5.27 -12.71
N PRO A 56 -25.10 4.05 -12.78
CA PRO A 56 -25.57 3.22 -11.67
C PRO A 56 -24.45 2.44 -10.94
N ILE A 57 -24.60 2.29 -9.62
CA ILE A 57 -23.70 1.51 -8.75
C ILE A 57 -23.91 0.01 -9.01
N GLU A 58 -22.81 -0.74 -9.12
CA GLU A 58 -22.87 -2.20 -9.24
C GLU A 58 -22.80 -2.87 -7.86
N TRP A 59 -23.88 -3.57 -7.51
CA TRP A 59 -24.01 -4.21 -6.21
C TRP A 59 -23.33 -5.57 -6.20
N THR A 60 -22.66 -5.91 -5.10
CA THR A 60 -22.07 -7.23 -4.91
C THR A 60 -23.16 -8.31 -4.85
N SER A 61 -24.36 -7.98 -4.36
CA SER A 61 -25.53 -8.86 -4.42
C SER A 61 -26.86 -8.08 -4.41
N GLU A 62 -27.95 -8.73 -4.85
CA GLU A 62 -29.30 -8.17 -4.78
C GLU A 62 -29.79 -7.99 -3.33
N ALA A 63 -29.29 -8.82 -2.40
CA ALA A 63 -29.55 -8.64 -0.98
C ALA A 63 -28.90 -7.35 -0.44
N GLN A 64 -27.65 -7.08 -0.82
CA GLN A 64 -26.96 -5.84 -0.50
C GLN A 64 -27.67 -4.63 -1.12
N ARG A 65 -28.09 -4.74 -2.39
CA ARG A 65 -28.87 -3.69 -3.07
C ARG A 65 -30.16 -3.37 -2.31
N ARG A 66 -30.94 -4.39 -1.95
CA ARG A 66 -32.19 -4.22 -1.20
C ARG A 66 -31.95 -3.65 0.20
N PHE A 67 -30.94 -4.14 0.92
CA PHE A 67 -30.57 -3.60 2.22
C PHE A 67 -30.17 -2.12 2.13
N TYR A 68 -29.38 -1.74 1.13
CA TYR A 68 -29.01 -0.35 0.90
C TYR A 68 -30.24 0.54 0.68
N PHE A 69 -31.16 0.14 -0.21
CA PHE A 69 -32.38 0.93 -0.43
C PHE A 69 -33.34 0.92 0.78
N ALA A 70 -33.36 -0.16 1.57
CA ALA A 70 -34.20 -0.24 2.77
C ALA A 70 -33.65 0.57 3.95
N VAL A 71 -32.33 0.64 4.12
CA VAL A 71 -31.68 1.21 5.31
C VAL A 71 -31.04 2.56 5.03
N VAL A 72 -30.41 2.73 3.86
CA VAL A 72 -29.65 3.94 3.50
C VAL A 72 -30.53 4.92 2.75
N ALA A 73 -31.26 4.48 1.71
CA ALA A 73 -32.12 5.39 0.95
C ALA A 73 -33.32 5.92 1.76
N GLN A 74 -33.74 5.23 2.83
CA GLN A 74 -34.72 5.77 3.78
C GLN A 74 -34.12 6.82 4.72
N ARG A 75 -32.83 6.70 5.09
CA ARG A 75 -32.11 7.70 5.92
C ARG A 75 -31.75 8.98 5.15
N ASP A 76 -31.75 8.92 3.83
CA ASP A 76 -31.52 10.06 2.92
C ASP A 76 -32.65 11.10 3.01
N ASN A 77 -33.88 10.67 3.35
CA ASN A 77 -34.99 11.60 3.61
C ASN A 77 -34.84 12.40 4.93
N ASP A 78 -33.96 11.95 5.84
CA ASP A 78 -33.67 12.58 7.14
C ASP A 78 -32.28 13.26 7.15
N GLY A 79 -31.61 13.37 6.00
CA GLY A 79 -30.35 14.12 5.85
C GLY A 79 -29.09 13.46 6.40
N ASN A 80 -29.08 12.14 6.64
CA ASN A 80 -27.89 11.43 7.14
C ASN A 80 -27.28 10.49 6.09
N ILE A 81 -26.00 10.76 5.80
CA ILE A 81 -25.17 10.30 4.69
C ILE A 81 -24.95 8.77 4.70
N ILE A 82 -24.81 8.22 3.48
CA ILE A 82 -24.27 6.91 3.11
C ILE A 82 -23.24 6.39 4.14
N PRO A 83 -23.24 5.09 4.52
CA PRO A 83 -22.47 4.54 5.66
C PRO A 83 -20.94 4.73 5.61
N TYR A 84 -20.38 5.28 4.53
CA TYR A 84 -19.02 5.81 4.52
C TYR A 84 -19.02 7.17 3.81
N GLU A 85 -18.92 8.24 4.59
CA GLU A 85 -18.52 9.54 4.08
C GLU A 85 -17.03 9.44 3.70
N ARG A 86 -16.69 9.73 2.45
CA ARG A 86 -15.29 9.77 2.00
C ARG A 86 -14.59 10.95 2.67
N ARG A 87 -14.08 10.73 3.87
CA ARG A 87 -13.43 11.78 4.67
C ARG A 87 -11.99 12.08 4.26
N GLY A 88 -11.45 11.34 3.30
CA GLY A 88 -10.07 11.52 2.89
C GLY A 88 -9.06 10.76 3.74
N THR A 89 -9.49 9.94 4.70
CA THR A 89 -8.58 9.39 5.74
C THR A 89 -8.18 7.93 5.56
N PHE A 90 -8.62 7.28 4.49
CA PHE A 90 -8.22 5.89 4.20
C PHE A 90 -6.71 5.78 3.98
N PHE A 91 -6.12 6.74 3.27
CA PHE A 91 -4.68 6.72 3.00
C PHE A 91 -3.85 7.25 4.17
N ASP A 92 -4.42 8.10 5.03
CA ASP A 92 -3.77 8.59 6.25
C ASP A 92 -3.31 7.47 7.20
N ASP A 93 -4.01 6.33 7.17
CA ASP A 93 -3.72 5.17 8.02
C ASP A 93 -2.69 4.21 7.39
N VAL A 94 -2.22 4.44 6.17
CA VAL A 94 -1.27 3.52 5.51
C VAL A 94 0.12 3.66 6.13
N THR A 95 0.68 2.54 6.57
CA THR A 95 2.02 2.44 7.12
C THR A 95 2.95 1.71 6.16
N VAL A 96 4.21 2.14 6.14
CA VAL A 96 5.31 1.47 5.42
C VAL A 96 6.38 1.13 6.44
N GLU A 97 6.73 -0.15 6.51
CA GLU A 97 7.73 -0.67 7.44
C GLU A 97 8.76 -1.49 6.66
N LEU A 98 10.04 -1.30 6.97
CA LEU A 98 11.14 -2.08 6.40
C LEU A 98 12.00 -2.62 7.55
N ASP A 99 12.08 -3.94 7.68
CA ASP A 99 13.06 -4.56 8.56
C ASP A 99 14.43 -4.57 7.87
N PRO A 100 15.41 -3.79 8.35
CA PRO A 100 16.71 -3.69 7.70
C PRO A 100 17.50 -5.00 7.78
N LEU A 101 17.18 -5.95 8.66
CA LEU A 101 17.90 -7.22 8.74
C LEU A 101 17.33 -8.24 7.75
N SER A 102 16.02 -8.43 7.78
CA SER A 102 15.34 -9.40 6.90
C SER A 102 14.96 -8.84 5.53
N LEU A 103 15.21 -7.56 5.28
CA LEU A 103 14.76 -6.82 4.09
C LEU A 103 13.26 -7.00 3.80
N ASN A 104 12.48 -7.31 4.84
CA ASN A 104 11.04 -7.43 4.71
C ASN A 104 10.43 -6.04 4.63
N LEU A 105 9.88 -5.71 3.46
CA LEU A 105 9.15 -4.47 3.22
C LEU A 105 7.65 -4.76 3.30
N MET A 106 6.98 -4.06 4.21
CA MET A 106 5.54 -4.19 4.44
C MET A 106 4.84 -2.87 4.19
N ILE A 107 3.77 -2.91 3.40
CA ILE A 107 2.78 -1.83 3.29
C ILE A 107 1.49 -2.33 3.92
N ALA A 108 1.03 -1.66 4.98
CA ALA A 108 -0.14 -2.08 5.74
C ALA A 108 -1.14 -0.93 5.91
N ASN A 109 -2.40 -1.28 6.12
CA ASN A 109 -3.41 -0.33 6.60
C ASN A 109 -4.20 -1.00 7.74
N PRO A 110 -4.06 -0.52 8.97
CA PRO A 110 -4.72 -1.08 10.14
C PRO A 110 -6.22 -0.80 10.14
N ASN A 111 -6.71 0.14 9.32
CA ASN A 111 -8.11 0.51 9.30
C ASN A 111 -9.00 -0.71 9.01
N PRO A 112 -9.99 -1.03 9.85
CA PRO A 112 -10.86 -2.19 9.65
C PRO A 112 -11.69 -2.08 8.36
N VAL A 113 -11.96 -0.85 7.90
CA VAL A 113 -12.70 -0.60 6.66
C VAL A 113 -11.87 -0.96 5.42
N ALA A 114 -10.54 -1.08 5.56
CA ALA A 114 -9.67 -1.23 4.41
C ALA A 114 -9.91 -2.51 3.60
N ARG A 115 -10.41 -3.58 4.24
CA ARG A 115 -10.82 -4.83 3.58
C ARG A 115 -11.95 -4.66 2.56
N TYR A 116 -12.75 -3.60 2.69
CA TYR A 116 -13.86 -3.33 1.78
C TYR A 116 -13.42 -2.46 0.59
N VAL A 117 -12.27 -1.81 0.71
CA VAL A 117 -11.65 -1.01 -0.34
C VAL A 117 -10.69 -1.88 -1.18
N ILE A 118 -9.96 -2.79 -0.52
CA ILE A 118 -9.03 -3.72 -1.14
C ILE A 118 -9.11 -5.13 -0.55
N GLY A 119 -8.73 -6.13 -1.34
CA GLY A 119 -8.72 -7.55 -0.96
C GLY A 119 -10.03 -8.27 -1.28
N ASP A 120 -10.24 -9.44 -0.66
CA ASP A 120 -11.31 -10.37 -1.04
C ASP A 120 -12.74 -9.83 -0.81
N ASP A 121 -12.90 -8.92 0.15
CA ASP A 121 -14.20 -8.29 0.46
C ASP A 121 -14.41 -6.96 -0.27
N GLN A 122 -13.57 -6.66 -1.27
CA GLN A 122 -13.67 -5.41 -2.03
C GLN A 122 -15.07 -5.24 -2.63
N GLN A 123 -15.67 -4.08 -2.40
CA GLN A 123 -16.99 -3.79 -2.95
C GLN A 123 -16.89 -3.57 -4.47
N LYS A 124 -17.66 -4.32 -5.25
CA LYS A 124 -17.58 -4.30 -6.73
C LYS A 124 -17.80 -2.92 -7.34
N PHE A 125 -18.62 -2.09 -6.70
CA PHE A 125 -18.84 -0.73 -7.17
C PHE A 125 -17.61 0.19 -7.04
N HIS A 126 -16.54 -0.20 -6.34
CA HIS A 126 -15.33 0.63 -6.31
C HIS A 126 -14.82 0.94 -7.73
N ALA A 127 -14.83 -0.04 -8.63
CA ALA A 127 -14.50 0.14 -10.04
C ALA A 127 -15.37 1.23 -10.71
N ASN A 128 -16.69 1.22 -10.46
CA ASN A 128 -17.64 2.16 -11.07
C ASN A 128 -17.64 3.54 -10.40
N THR A 129 -17.14 3.63 -9.16
CA THR A 129 -17.08 4.89 -8.40
C THR A 129 -15.74 5.60 -8.53
N GLY A 130 -14.91 5.16 -9.48
CA GLY A 130 -13.60 5.70 -9.80
C GLY A 130 -12.45 5.21 -8.92
N TRP A 131 -12.73 4.40 -7.88
CA TRP A 131 -11.70 3.83 -7.01
C TRP A 131 -10.82 2.91 -7.85
N ARG A 132 -9.63 3.39 -8.21
CA ARG A 132 -8.57 2.53 -8.73
C ARG A 132 -8.15 1.59 -7.63
N ASN A 133 -7.83 0.35 -7.99
CA ASN A 133 -7.36 -0.65 -7.05
C ASN A 133 -5.99 -0.22 -6.48
N PRO A 134 -5.90 0.26 -5.22
CA PRO A 134 -4.64 0.64 -4.61
C PRO A 134 -3.67 -0.54 -4.49
N SER A 135 -4.20 -1.78 -4.45
CA SER A 135 -3.42 -3.01 -4.35
C SER A 135 -2.41 -3.18 -5.50
N GLU A 136 -2.82 -2.85 -6.73
CA GLU A 136 -1.94 -2.94 -7.91
C GLU A 136 -0.82 -1.92 -7.82
N GLN A 137 -1.14 -0.70 -7.40
CA GLN A 137 -0.14 0.35 -7.21
C GLN A 137 0.84 0.03 -6.07
N TYR A 138 0.35 -0.52 -4.96
CA TYR A 138 1.25 -0.97 -3.88
C TYR A 138 2.13 -2.12 -4.32
N LEU A 139 1.62 -3.05 -5.12
CA LEU A 139 2.42 -4.13 -5.69
C LEU A 139 3.52 -3.59 -6.62
N ASP A 140 3.18 -2.65 -7.51
CA ASP A 140 4.15 -2.00 -8.40
C ASP A 140 5.24 -1.28 -7.59
N ILE A 141 4.85 -0.57 -6.52
CA ILE A 141 5.79 0.10 -5.60
C ILE A 141 6.72 -0.91 -4.92
N LEU A 142 6.21 -2.06 -4.47
CA LEU A 142 7.02 -3.11 -3.84
C LEU A 142 8.02 -3.73 -4.82
N ILE A 143 7.60 -3.95 -6.08
CA ILE A 143 8.48 -4.45 -7.13
C ILE A 143 9.60 -3.45 -7.43
N GLU A 144 9.27 -2.17 -7.58
CA GLU A 144 10.27 -1.11 -7.77
C GLU A 144 11.23 -1.00 -6.57
N ALA A 145 10.72 -1.14 -5.35
CA ALA A 145 11.55 -1.12 -4.15
C ALA A 145 12.56 -2.28 -4.11
N GLN A 146 12.19 -3.46 -4.63
CA GLN A 146 13.12 -4.58 -4.77
C GLN A 146 14.28 -4.22 -5.70
N ASP A 147 13.98 -3.64 -6.87
CA ASP A 147 15.01 -3.19 -7.81
C ASP A 147 15.92 -2.13 -7.18
N GLU A 148 15.37 -1.22 -6.38
CA GLU A 148 16.14 -0.22 -5.63
C GLU A 148 17.06 -0.85 -4.57
N ILE A 149 16.59 -1.87 -3.83
CA ILE A 149 17.40 -2.63 -2.88
C ILE A 149 18.56 -3.35 -3.59
N ILE A 150 18.29 -3.97 -4.74
CA ILE A 150 19.32 -4.64 -5.55
C ILE A 150 20.35 -3.63 -6.06
N ASN A 151 19.91 -2.50 -6.60
CA ASN A 151 20.79 -1.45 -7.09
C ASN A 151 21.62 -0.82 -5.96
N ALA A 152 21.04 -0.66 -4.78
CA ALA A 152 21.72 -0.20 -3.57
C ALA A 152 22.90 -1.11 -3.22
N TRP A 153 22.67 -2.42 -3.28
CA TRP A 153 23.68 -3.41 -2.99
C TRP A 153 24.86 -3.32 -3.99
N TYR A 154 24.58 -3.25 -5.30
CA TYR A 154 25.62 -3.05 -6.31
C TYR A 154 26.43 -1.80 -6.05
N PHE A 155 25.78 -0.67 -5.71
CA PHE A 155 26.47 0.58 -5.40
C PHE A 155 27.42 0.44 -4.20
N ILE A 156 26.99 -0.24 -3.12
CA ILE A 156 27.79 -0.45 -1.91
C ILE A 156 29.00 -1.33 -2.21
N ILE A 157 28.85 -2.40 -2.98
CA ILE A 157 29.96 -3.28 -3.37
C ILE A 157 30.93 -2.57 -4.32
N ASP A 158 30.44 -1.91 -5.36
CA ASP A 158 31.31 -1.25 -6.33
C ASP A 158 32.10 -0.09 -5.71
N HIS A 159 31.48 0.69 -4.81
CA HIS A 159 32.21 1.71 -4.05
C HIS A 159 33.31 1.14 -3.16
N ARG A 160 33.20 -0.12 -2.72
CA ARG A 160 34.26 -0.81 -1.97
C ARG A 160 35.42 -1.22 -2.87
N ASN A 161 35.15 -1.71 -4.08
CA ASN A 161 36.19 -2.17 -5.00
C ASN A 161 37.07 -1.03 -5.57
N LEU A 162 36.68 0.23 -5.33
CA LEU A 162 37.41 1.43 -5.76
C LEU A 162 38.30 2.05 -4.66
N ARG A 163 38.36 1.45 -3.46
CA ARG A 163 39.22 1.90 -2.34
C ARG A 163 40.25 0.85 -1.95
#